data_AF-A0A7Z0EJR2-F1
#
_entry.id   AF-A0A7Z0EJR2-F1
#
_cell.length_a   1.000
_cell.length_b   1.000
_cell.length_c   1.000
_cell.angle_alpha   90.00
_cell.angle_beta   90.00
_cell.angle_gamma   90.00
#
_symmetry.space_group_name_H-M   'P 1'
#
loop_
_entity.id
_entity.type
_entity.pdbx_description
1 polymer ?
#
loop_
_entity_poly.entity_id
_entity_poly.type
_entity_poly.pdbx_seq_one_letter_code
_entity_poly.pdbx_strand_id
1 'polypeptide(L)' 'MIISRVDHTCYAYPSQWDAWTTTGRYLYLRFRHGHGTVEDEGENLLAEFDTQDGAGAIDLPEFARRAGLILSPDLEL' A
#
# COMPACT_ATOMS: atom_id res chain seq x y z
N MET A 1 10.24 -4.15 -1.26
CA MET A 1 9.56 -5.16 -2.11
C MET A 1 9.16 -4.50 -3.43
N ILE A 2 9.08 -5.23 -4.55
CA ILE A 2 8.66 -4.67 -5.85
C ILE A 2 7.23 -5.12 -6.15
N ILE A 3 6.34 -4.17 -6.42
CA ILE A 3 4.92 -4.38 -6.72
C ILE A 3 4.72 -4.42 -8.23
N SER A 4 4.11 -5.48 -8.76
CA SER A 4 3.85 -5.65 -10.19
C SER A 4 2.39 -5.46 -10.56
N ARG A 5 1.46 -5.62 -9.61
CA ARG A 5 0.03 -5.40 -9.83
C ARG A 5 -0.60 -4.80 -8.59
N VAL A 6 -1.54 -3.88 -8.79
CA VAL A 6 -2.35 -3.28 -7.74
C VAL A 6 -3.79 -3.20 -8.21
N ASP A 7 -4.71 -3.76 -7.42
CA ASP A 7 -6.14 -3.54 -7.60
C ASP A 7 -6.61 -2.54 -6.54
N HIS A 8 -7.16 -1.40 -6.98
CA HIS A 8 -7.62 -0.35 -6.07
C HIS A 8 -9.02 -0.69 -5.53
N THR A 9 -9.11 -1.09 -4.26
CA THR A 9 -10.36 -1.61 -3.66
C THR A 9 -11.24 -0.51 -3.08
N CYS A 10 -10.68 0.66 -2.70
CA CYS A 10 -11.45 1.80 -2.22
C CYS A 10 -10.77 3.14 -2.47
N TYR A 11 -11.45 4.03 -3.22
CA TYR A 11 -11.04 5.43 -3.43
C TYR A 11 -11.43 6.38 -2.28
N ALA A 12 -12.13 5.89 -1.24
CA ALA A 12 -12.63 6.71 -0.14
C ALA A 12 -11.65 6.75 1.05
N TYR A 13 -12.07 7.38 2.16
CA TYR A 13 -11.39 7.28 3.46
C TYR A 13 -11.86 5.98 4.14
N PRO A 14 -11.05 4.93 4.29
CA PRO A 14 -9.59 4.82 4.05
C PRO A 14 -9.20 4.39 2.63
N SER A 15 -8.04 4.87 2.14
CA SER A 15 -7.44 4.40 0.89
C SER A 15 -6.91 2.98 1.07
N GLN A 16 -7.28 2.08 0.16
CA GLN A 16 -7.01 0.64 0.28
C GLN A 16 -6.66 0.02 -1.06
N TRP A 17 -5.66 -0.86 -1.05
CA TRP A 17 -5.22 -1.58 -2.23
C TRP A 17 -4.92 -3.03 -1.90
N ASP A 18 -5.30 -3.91 -2.82
CA ASP A 18 -4.74 -5.24 -2.93
C ASP A 18 -3.54 -5.15 -3.88
N ALA A 19 -2.39 -5.69 -3.50
CA ALA A 19 -1.21 -5.67 -4.36
C ALA A 19 -0.52 -7.02 -4.41
N TRP A 20 0.19 -7.23 -5.51
CA TRP A 20 1.02 -8.40 -5.72
C TRP A 20 2.45 -7.99 -6.03
N THR A 21 3.39 -8.65 -5.36
CA THR A 21 4.81 -8.49 -5.66
C THR A 21 5.16 -9.19 -6.97
N THR A 22 6.31 -8.84 -7.54
CA THR A 22 6.88 -9.55 -8.70
C THR A 22 7.12 -11.05 -8.45
N THR A 23 7.16 -11.48 -7.19
CA THR A 23 7.29 -12.89 -6.79
C THR A 23 5.94 -13.56 -6.53
N GLY A 24 4.82 -12.88 -6.78
CA GLY A 24 3.47 -13.38 -6.57
C GLY A 24 2.97 -13.33 -5.12
N ARG A 25 3.65 -12.62 -4.21
CA ARG A 25 3.18 -12.46 -2.82
C ARG A 25 2.08 -11.42 -2.77
N TYR A 26 0.96 -11.76 -2.16
CA TYR A 26 -0.13 -10.83 -1.88
C TYR A 26 0.24 -9.88 -0.73
N LEU A 27 -0.16 -8.62 -0.85
CA LEU A 27 -0.02 -7.57 0.13
C LEU A 27 -1.33 -6.79 0.23
N TYR A 28 -1.74 -6.51 1.45
CA TYR A 28 -2.82 -5.58 1.75
C TYR A 28 -2.24 -4.24 2.19
N LEU A 29 -2.59 -3.16 1.48
CA LEU A 29 -2.13 -1.80 1.77
C LEU A 29 -3.32 -0.98 2.25
N ARG A 30 -3.15 -0.33 3.41
CA ARG A 30 -4.21 0.46 4.01
C ARG A 30 -3.68 1.76 4.58
N PHE A 31 -4.34 2.86 4.26
CA PHE A 31 -4.04 4.18 4.83
C PHE A 31 -5.26 4.78 5.52
N ARG A 32 -5.13 5.14 6.79
CA ARG A 32 -6.21 5.74 7.58
C ARG A 32 -5.66 6.68 8.67
N HIS A 33 -6.22 7.89 8.73
CA HIS A 33 -5.90 8.88 9.78
C HIS A 33 -4.40 9.16 9.94
N GLY A 34 -3.68 9.23 8.83
CA GLY A 34 -2.25 9.49 8.78
C GLY A 34 -1.40 8.23 8.94
N HIS A 35 -2.00 7.08 9.27
CA HIS A 35 -1.29 5.82 9.48
C HIS A 35 -1.44 4.90 8.28
N GLY A 36 -0.31 4.43 7.75
CA GLY A 36 -0.25 3.46 6.65
C GLY A 36 0.32 2.13 7.11
N THR A 37 -0.32 1.01 6.73
CA THR A 37 0.16 -0.35 7.01
C THR A 37 0.26 -1.19 5.75
N VAL A 38 1.26 -2.08 5.73
CA VAL A 38 1.43 -3.14 4.74
C VAL A 38 1.40 -4.47 5.46
N GLU A 39 0.41 -5.29 5.13
CA GLU A 39 0.19 -6.61 5.72
C GLU A 39 0.27 -7.69 4.63
N ASP A 40 0.58 -8.93 4.99
CA ASP A 40 0.43 -10.08 4.09
C ASP A 40 -0.91 -10.80 4.30
N GLU A 41 -1.12 -11.90 3.57
CA GLU A 41 -2.34 -12.72 3.66
C GLU A 41 -2.61 -13.27 5.08
N GLY A 42 -1.58 -13.39 5.91
CA GLY A 42 -1.70 -13.81 7.31
C GLY A 42 -1.84 -12.65 8.29
N GLU A 43 -2.15 -11.45 7.82
CA GLU A 43 -2.24 -10.22 8.63
C GLU A 43 -0.93 -9.87 9.36
N ASN A 44 0.22 -10.36 8.86
CA ASN A 44 1.51 -10.02 9.45
C ASN A 44 1.94 -8.63 8.98
N LEU A 45 2.19 -7.73 9.93
CA LEU A 45 2.67 -6.38 9.64
C LEU A 45 4.10 -6.44 9.07
N LEU A 46 4.26 -5.97 7.82
CA LEU A 46 5.55 -5.94 7.12
C LEU A 46 6.17 -4.55 7.11
N ALA A 47 5.36 -3.50 7.08
CA ALA A 47 5.79 -2.11 7.16
C ALA A 47 4.66 -1.23 7.69
N GLU A 48 5.04 -0.16 8.39
CA GLU A 48 4.11 0.88 8.81
C GLU A 48 4.77 2.27 8.74
N PHE A 49 3.94 3.31 8.63
CA PHE A 49 4.37 4.70 8.72
C PHE A 49 3.26 5.61 9.23
N ASP A 50 3.66 6.78 9.73
CA ASP A 50 2.76 7.85 10.16
C ASP A 50 3.10 9.17 9.44
N THR A 51 2.11 9.86 8.88
CA THR A 51 2.27 11.15 8.18
C THR A 51 2.27 12.35 9.12
N GLN A 52 1.88 12.17 10.39
CA GLN A 52 1.80 13.17 11.46
C GLN A 52 0.82 14.34 11.21
N ASP A 53 0.07 14.29 10.11
CA ASP A 53 -0.88 15.33 9.69
C ASP A 53 -2.34 14.87 9.80
N GLY A 54 -2.59 13.61 10.12
CA GLY A 54 -3.93 13.03 10.21
C GLY A 54 -4.68 12.98 8.87
N ALA A 55 -3.97 13.09 7.73
CA ALA A 55 -4.57 12.93 6.40
C ALA A 55 -5.27 11.58 6.29
N GLY A 56 -6.41 11.48 5.59
CA GLY A 56 -7.05 10.16 5.42
C GLY A 56 -7.26 9.74 3.99
N ALA A 57 -6.61 10.42 3.05
CA ALA A 57 -6.35 9.89 1.73
C ALA A 57 -4.87 10.10 1.38
N ILE A 58 -4.34 9.18 0.58
CA ILE A 58 -2.99 9.23 0.05
C ILE A 58 -3.02 8.54 -1.31
N ASP A 59 -2.19 8.97 -2.26
CA ASP A 59 -2.05 8.25 -3.52
C ASP A 59 -1.10 7.05 -3.38
N LEU A 60 -1.20 6.10 -4.30
CA LEU A 60 -0.39 4.87 -4.29
C LEU A 60 1.12 5.15 -4.39
N PRO A 61 1.62 6.06 -5.27
CA PRO A 61 3.05 6.39 -5.30
C PRO A 61 3.60 6.92 -3.98
N GLU A 62 2.89 7.84 -3.32
CA GLU A 62 3.31 8.41 -2.04
C GLU A 62 3.22 7.35 -0.92
N PHE A 63 2.17 6.52 -0.91
CA PHE A 63 2.07 5.37 -0.01
C PHE A 63 3.28 4.46 -0.16
N ALA A 64 3.58 4.04 -1.39
CA ALA A 64 4.68 3.13 -1.68
C ALA A 64 6.02 3.71 -1.23
N ARG A 65 6.27 5.00 -1.51
CA ARG A 65 7.47 5.70 -1.07
C ARG A 65 7.64 5.66 0.45
N ARG A 66 6.57 5.93 1.21
CA ARG A 66 6.61 5.93 2.68
C ARG A 66 6.75 4.54 3.28
N ALA A 67 6.11 3.53 2.67
CA ALA A 67 6.17 2.15 3.10
C ALA A 67 7.47 1.41 2.67
N GLY A 68 8.37 2.05 1.92
CA GLY A 68 9.57 1.39 1.39
C GLY A 68 9.27 0.35 0.29
N LEU A 69 8.14 0.52 -0.40
CA LEU A 69 7.76 -0.28 -1.55
C LEU A 69 8.25 0.37 -2.84
N ILE A 70 8.56 -0.46 -3.84
CA ILE A 70 8.96 -0.02 -5.17
C ILE A 70 7.85 -0.42 -6.13
N LEU A 71 7.32 0.52 -6.89
CA LEU A 71 6.39 0.23 -7.97
C LEU A 71 7.18 -0.19 -9.21
N SER A 72 6.79 -1.32 -9.82
CA SER A 72 7.39 -1.78 -11.08
C SER A 72 7.14 -0.75 -12.19
N PRO A 73 8.06 -0.58 -13.16
CA PRO A 73 7.77 0.20 -14.37
C PRO A 73 6.63 -0.40 -15.19
N ASP A 74 6.42 -1.72 -15.10
CA ASP A 74 5.34 -2.48 -15.76
C ASP A 74 4.14 -2.68 -14.81
N LEU A 75 3.89 -1.73 -13.91
CA LEU A 75 2.81 -1.85 -12.93
C LEU A 75 1.45 -1.96 -13.63
N GLU A 76 0.74 -3.05 -13.33
CA GLU A 76 -0.66 -3.23 -13.72
C GLU A 76 -1.56 -2.58 -12.65
N LEU A 77 -2.47 -1.71 -13.09
CA LEU A 77 -3.43 -0.94 -12.26
C LEU A 77 -4.88 -1.36 -12.55
#